data_AF-A0A0L0FHI6-F1
#
_entry.id   AF-A0A0L0FHI6-F1
#
_cell.length_a   1.000
_cell.length_b   1.000
_cell.length_c   1.000
_cell.angle_alpha   90.00
_cell.angle_beta   90.00
_cell.angle_gamma   90.00
#
_symmetry.space_group_name_H-M   'P 1'
#
loop_
_entity.id
_entity.type
_entity.pdbx_description
1 polymer ?
#
loop_
_entity_poly.entity_id
_entity_poly.type
_entity_poly.pdbx_seq_one_letter_code
_entity_poly.pdbx_strand_id
1 'polypeptide(L)'
;MVPHAPGEIGFEPTFKVLRNEPAGHYLEQRVPSFCDRILFHSAPSRRSNVAVVEYRNVPSLMTSDHKPVTATFALTIPRPIKKVKKQFHSGDYYTVEFKTVSMAVVDEVDMVLDVVGGAVRGLY
;
A
#
# COMPACT_ATOMS: atom_id res chain seq x y z
N MET A 1 -4.78 -7.59 -24.66
CA MET A 1 -5.06 -7.09 -23.29
C MET A 1 -3.85 -6.34 -22.82
N VAL A 2 -3.97 -5.03 -22.59
CA VAL A 2 -2.85 -4.17 -22.18
C VAL A 2 -2.77 -4.20 -20.65
N PRO A 3 -1.63 -4.55 -20.04
CA PRO A 3 -1.50 -4.52 -18.58
C PRO A 3 -1.52 -3.06 -18.12
N HIS A 4 -2.45 -2.72 -17.24
CA HIS A 4 -2.55 -1.40 -16.63
C HIS A 4 -1.48 -1.28 -15.53
N ALA A 5 -0.90 -0.09 -15.36
CA ALA A 5 0.13 0.14 -14.35
C ALA A 5 -0.44 -0.08 -12.92
N PRO A 6 0.39 -0.44 -11.92
CA PRO A 6 -0.08 -0.61 -10.55
C PRO A 6 -0.72 0.69 -10.04
N GLY A 7 -2.05 0.66 -9.85
CA GLY A 7 -2.85 1.79 -9.39
C GLY A 7 -3.71 2.48 -10.44
N GLU A 8 -3.62 2.10 -11.71
CA GLU A 8 -4.56 2.60 -12.73
C GLU A 8 -5.93 1.94 -12.57
N ILE A 9 -6.96 2.77 -12.44
CA ILE A 9 -8.35 2.31 -12.42
C ILE A 9 -8.74 1.94 -13.85
N GLY A 10 -8.78 0.65 -14.14
CA GLY A 10 -9.20 0.09 -15.43
C GLY A 10 -10.68 -0.29 -15.51
N PHE A 11 -11.52 0.27 -14.64
CA PHE A 11 -12.94 -0.06 -14.55
C PHE A 11 -13.81 1.20 -14.41
N GLU A 12 -15.10 1.07 -14.74
CA GLU A 12 -16.09 2.15 -14.67
C GLU A 12 -16.34 2.65 -13.23
N PRO A 13 -16.73 3.92 -13.02
CA PRO A 13 -17.16 4.44 -11.73
C PRO A 13 -18.11 3.50 -10.98
N THR A 14 -17.89 3.35 -9.67
CA THR A 14 -18.61 2.37 -8.86
C THR A 14 -19.89 2.93 -8.25
N PHE A 15 -20.04 4.26 -8.24
CA PHE A 15 -21.14 5.00 -7.63
C PHE A 15 -21.59 6.15 -8.56
N LYS A 16 -22.85 6.59 -8.59
CA LYS A 16 -24.06 6.01 -8.00
C LYS A 16 -24.78 5.21 -9.09
N VAL A 17 -24.58 3.90 -9.09
CA VAL A 17 -25.10 3.02 -10.15
C VAL A 17 -26.57 2.65 -9.92
N LEU A 18 -27.29 2.36 -11.00
CA LEU A 18 -28.63 1.78 -10.92
C LEU A 18 -28.56 0.36 -10.31
N ARG A 19 -29.49 0.09 -9.40
CA ARG A 19 -29.64 -1.24 -8.79
C ARG A 19 -30.25 -2.19 -9.80
N ASN A 20 -29.88 -3.47 -9.72
CA ASN A 20 -30.26 -4.52 -10.66
C ASN A 20 -29.77 -4.29 -12.10
N GLU A 21 -28.85 -3.35 -12.31
CA GLU A 21 -28.19 -3.09 -13.59
C GLU A 21 -26.66 -3.27 -13.46
N PRO A 22 -25.95 -3.61 -14.56
CA PRO A 22 -24.49 -3.68 -14.56
C PRO A 22 -23.82 -2.32 -14.36
N ALA A 23 -22.49 -2.32 -14.23
CA ALA A 23 -21.70 -1.08 -14.18
C ALA A 23 -21.90 -0.27 -15.48
N GLY A 24 -21.77 1.05 -15.40
CA GLY A 24 -21.97 1.98 -16.54
C GLY A 24 -23.36 2.63 -16.60
N HIS A 25 -24.30 2.19 -15.77
CA HIS A 25 -25.65 2.74 -15.67
C HIS A 25 -25.81 3.52 -14.38
N TYR A 26 -26.01 4.84 -14.48
CA TYR A 26 -25.93 5.76 -13.33
C TYR A 26 -27.22 6.55 -13.12
N LEU A 27 -27.48 6.92 -11.86
CA LEU A 27 -28.55 7.84 -11.52
C LEU A 27 -28.17 9.27 -11.91
N GLU A 28 -28.97 9.90 -12.78
CA GLU A 28 -28.71 11.25 -13.34
C GLU A 28 -28.50 12.34 -12.27
N GLN A 29 -29.07 12.17 -11.09
CA GLN A 29 -28.99 13.14 -9.99
C GLN A 29 -27.61 13.19 -9.30
N ARG A 30 -26.67 12.29 -9.64
CA ARG A 30 -25.33 12.24 -9.05
C ARG A 30 -24.28 11.99 -10.12
N VAL A 31 -23.16 12.71 -10.04
CA VAL A 31 -22.01 12.51 -10.92
C VAL A 31 -21.40 11.12 -10.67
N PRO A 32 -21.19 10.29 -11.70
CA PRO A 32 -20.46 9.02 -11.58
C PRO A 32 -19.09 9.24 -10.92
N SER A 33 -18.78 8.47 -9.89
CA SER A 33 -17.63 8.67 -9.00
C SER A 33 -17.00 7.34 -8.54
N PHE A 34 -15.68 7.39 -8.30
CA PHE A 34 -14.89 6.29 -7.72
C PHE A 34 -14.82 6.41 -6.18
N CYS A 35 -15.97 6.26 -5.53
CA CYS A 35 -16.06 6.40 -4.07
C CYS A 35 -15.34 5.25 -3.34
N ASP A 36 -15.28 4.08 -3.96
CA ASP A 36 -14.72 2.86 -3.38
C ASP A 36 -13.29 2.67 -3.90
N ARG A 37 -12.29 2.78 -3.02
CA ARG A 37 -10.86 2.72 -3.38
C ARG A 37 -10.07 1.87 -2.41
N ILE A 38 -9.12 1.12 -2.94
CA ILE A 38 -8.16 0.36 -2.14
C ILE A 38 -6.78 0.95 -2.37
N LEU A 39 -6.23 1.55 -1.32
CA LEU A 39 -4.89 2.14 -1.30
C LEU A 39 -3.98 1.27 -0.43
N PHE A 40 -2.69 1.26 -0.73
CA PHE A 40 -1.70 0.59 0.10
C PHE A 40 -0.44 1.43 0.25
N HIS A 41 0.28 1.19 1.34
CA HIS A 41 1.56 1.81 1.62
C HIS A 41 2.54 0.72 2.08
N SER A 42 3.82 0.92 1.78
CA SER A 42 4.89 0.03 2.22
C SER A 42 6.13 0.84 2.61
N ALA A 43 6.91 0.30 3.55
CA ALA A 43 8.18 0.89 3.92
C ALA A 43 9.09 1.06 2.68
N PRO A 44 9.89 2.14 2.58
CA PRO A 44 10.69 2.43 1.39
C PRO A 44 11.55 1.25 0.93
N SER A 45 12.20 0.55 1.86
CA SER A 45 13.05 -0.63 1.60
C SER A 45 12.28 -1.90 1.21
N ARG A 46 10.94 -1.85 1.19
CA ARG A 46 10.04 -2.97 0.94
C ARG A 46 9.03 -2.69 -0.17
N ARG A 47 9.16 -1.58 -0.90
CA ARG A 47 8.26 -1.24 -2.02
C ARG A 47 8.22 -2.35 -3.08
N SER A 48 9.36 -2.94 -3.39
CA SER A 48 9.46 -4.06 -4.33
C SER A 48 8.87 -5.38 -3.82
N ASN A 49 8.50 -5.47 -2.54
CA ASN A 49 7.90 -6.67 -1.96
C ASN A 49 6.38 -6.74 -2.16
N VAL A 50 5.76 -5.69 -2.69
CA VAL A 50 4.31 -5.64 -2.92
C VAL A 50 4.07 -5.39 -4.40
N ALA A 51 3.30 -6.26 -5.05
CA ALA A 51 2.84 -6.05 -6.42
C ALA A 51 1.31 -6.16 -6.46
N VAL A 52 0.67 -5.20 -7.13
CA VAL A 52 -0.76 -5.27 -7.45
C VAL A 52 -0.91 -6.26 -8.58
N VAL A 53 -1.58 -7.37 -8.32
CA VAL A 53 -1.86 -8.42 -9.32
C VAL A 53 -3.13 -8.09 -10.07
N GLU A 54 -4.14 -7.58 -9.36
CA GLU A 54 -5.42 -7.23 -9.94
C GLU A 54 -6.05 -6.08 -9.16
N TYR A 55 -6.71 -5.17 -9.88
CA TYR A 55 -7.55 -4.14 -9.30
C TYR A 55 -8.78 -3.95 -10.20
N ARG A 56 -9.96 -4.32 -9.70
CA ARG A 56 -11.19 -4.37 -10.50
C ARG A 56 -12.43 -4.08 -9.66
N ASN A 57 -13.53 -3.71 -10.32
CA ASN A 57 -14.85 -3.81 -9.72
C ASN A 57 -15.49 -5.19 -10.02
N VAL A 58 -16.67 -5.44 -9.45
CA VAL A 58 -17.47 -6.64 -9.67
C VAL A 58 -18.85 -6.24 -10.24
N PRO A 59 -18.98 -6.01 -11.56
CA PRO A 59 -20.22 -5.51 -12.17
C PRO A 59 -21.42 -6.46 -12.04
N SER A 60 -21.16 -7.77 -11.87
CA SER A 60 -22.19 -8.80 -11.75
C SER A 60 -22.96 -8.73 -10.42
N LEU A 61 -22.45 -8.04 -9.41
CA LEU A 61 -23.14 -7.82 -8.13
C LEU A 61 -23.91 -6.50 -8.20
N MET A 62 -25.24 -6.60 -8.27
CA MET A 62 -26.11 -5.47 -8.64
C MET A 62 -27.11 -5.06 -7.54
N THR A 63 -27.02 -5.65 -6.35
CA THR A 63 -27.99 -5.41 -5.27
C THR A 63 -27.86 -4.03 -4.62
N SER A 64 -26.71 -3.37 -4.80
CA SER A 64 -26.38 -2.06 -4.23
C SER A 64 -26.20 -1.00 -5.33
N ASP A 65 -26.32 0.27 -4.94
CA ASP A 65 -25.96 1.46 -5.73
C ASP A 65 -24.44 1.74 -5.74
N HIS A 66 -23.66 0.80 -5.18
CA HIS A 66 -22.22 0.68 -5.34
C HIS A 66 -21.86 -0.64 -6.03
N LYS A 67 -20.86 -0.62 -6.91
CA LYS A 67 -20.20 -1.85 -7.39
C LYS A 67 -19.03 -2.20 -6.49
N PRO A 68 -18.98 -3.42 -5.90
CA PRO A 68 -17.86 -3.84 -5.06
C PRO A 68 -16.53 -3.72 -5.79
N VAL A 69 -15.50 -3.24 -5.08
CA VAL A 69 -14.13 -3.12 -5.58
C VAL A 69 -13.24 -4.14 -4.87
N THR A 70 -12.39 -4.81 -5.64
CA THR A 70 -11.46 -5.83 -5.15
C THR A 70 -10.05 -5.53 -5.64
N ALA A 71 -9.06 -5.81 -4.79
CA ALA A 71 -7.66 -5.76 -5.15
C ALA A 71 -6.95 -7.03 -4.66
N THR A 72 -6.11 -7.61 -5.51
CA THR A 72 -5.28 -8.78 -5.20
C THR A 72 -3.82 -8.36 -5.19
N PHE A 73 -3.09 -8.73 -4.13
CA PHE A 73 -1.67 -8.39 -3.95
C PHE A 73 -0.81 -9.64 -3.90
N ALA A 74 0.31 -9.63 -4.62
CA ALA A 74 1.40 -10.57 -4.42
C ALA A 74 2.41 -9.97 -3.43
N LEU A 75 2.69 -10.70 -2.35
CA LEU A 75 3.56 -10.24 -1.26
C LEU A 75 4.79 -11.13 -1.14
N THR A 76 5.98 -10.52 -1.18
CA THR A 76 7.24 -11.17 -0.79
C THR A 76 7.47 -10.94 0.70
N ILE A 77 7.20 -11.96 1.50
CA ILE A 77 7.35 -11.92 2.96
C ILE A 77 8.73 -12.45 3.34
N PRO A 78 9.50 -11.75 4.19
CA PRO A 78 10.79 -12.26 4.66
C PRO A 78 10.56 -13.54 5.47
N ARG A 79 11.50 -14.47 5.38
CA ARG A 79 11.44 -15.64 6.26
C ARG A 79 11.46 -15.18 7.71
N PRO A 80 10.59 -15.75 8.58
CA PRO A 80 10.70 -15.53 10.00
C PRO A 80 12.13 -15.84 10.44
N ILE A 81 12.76 -14.88 11.11
CA ILE A 81 14.06 -15.11 11.71
C ILE A 81 13.82 -16.17 12.78
N LYS A 82 14.36 -17.38 12.58
CA LYS A 82 14.41 -18.38 13.65
C LYS A 82 15.09 -17.70 14.82
N LYS A 83 14.43 -17.67 15.99
CA LYS A 83 15.11 -17.27 17.23
C LYS A 83 16.26 -18.22 17.42
N VAL A 84 17.44 -17.85 16.93
CA VAL A 84 18.65 -18.56 17.29
C VAL A 84 18.78 -18.30 18.78
N LYS A 85 18.83 -19.34 19.59
CA LYS A 85 19.32 -19.23 20.96
C LYS A 85 20.82 -18.92 20.89
N LYS A 86 21.20 -17.78 20.32
CA LYS A 86 22.50 -17.20 20.62
C LYS A 86 22.36 -16.75 22.06
N GLN A 87 23.10 -17.38 22.96
CA GLN A 87 23.44 -16.73 24.22
C GLN A 87 24.15 -15.44 23.79
N PHE A 88 23.43 -14.32 23.83
CA PHE A 88 24.07 -13.01 23.80
C PHE A 88 24.90 -12.96 25.07
N HIS A 89 26.22 -12.95 24.90
CA HIS A 89 27.10 -12.75 26.04
C HIS A 89 27.10 -11.27 26.38
N SER A 90 27.42 -10.93 27.62
CA SER A 90 27.67 -9.54 27.99
C SER A 90 28.80 -9.00 27.10
N GLY A 91 28.47 -8.09 26.16
CA GLY A 91 29.40 -7.56 25.17
C GLY A 91 28.93 -7.65 23.71
N ASP A 92 27.91 -8.46 23.42
CA ASP A 92 27.34 -8.55 22.07
C ASP A 92 26.34 -7.40 21.83
N TYR A 93 26.75 -6.33 21.14
CA TYR A 93 25.87 -5.22 20.77
C TYR A 93 25.97 -4.85 19.29
N TYR A 94 24.84 -4.41 18.73
CA TYR A 94 24.82 -3.70 17.44
C TYR A 94 24.66 -2.21 17.73
N THR A 95 25.59 -1.39 17.23
CA THR A 95 25.47 0.06 17.33
C THR A 95 24.84 0.59 16.05
N VAL A 96 23.73 1.32 16.19
CA VAL A 96 23.15 2.13 15.11
C VAL A 96 23.47 3.58 15.43
N GLU A 97 24.39 4.17 14.66
CA GLU A 97 24.81 5.55 14.85
C GLU A 97 24.11 6.49 13.87
N PHE A 98 23.58 7.59 14.38
CA PHE A 98 23.03 8.69 13.59
C PHE A 98 23.98 9.87 13.71
N LYS A 99 24.54 10.34 12.59
CA LYS A 99 25.49 11.48 12.60
C LYS A 99 24.79 12.81 12.84
N THR A 100 23.70 13.04 12.12
CA THR A 100 22.90 14.26 12.24
C THR A 100 21.46 13.90 11.92
N VAL A 101 20.54 14.42 12.73
CA VAL A 101 19.10 14.24 12.53
C VAL A 101 18.48 15.62 12.50
N SER A 102 17.74 15.91 11.44
CA SER A 102 16.98 17.15 11.28
C SER A 102 15.55 16.80 10.91
N MET A 103 14.60 17.59 11.41
CA MET A 103 13.18 17.43 11.11
C MET A 103 12.69 18.72 10.45
N ALA A 104 12.03 18.60 9.31
CA ALA A 104 11.32 19.70 8.67
C ALA A 104 9.82 19.46 8.82
N VAL A 105 9.08 20.49 9.24
CA VAL A 105 7.62 20.48 9.17
C VAL A 105 7.25 20.94 7.78
N VAL A 106 6.70 20.04 6.97
CA VAL A 106 6.46 20.31 5.54
C VAL A 106 5.00 20.71 5.28
N ASP A 107 4.06 20.33 6.16
CA ASP A 107 2.70 20.87 6.37
C ASP A 107 2.05 20.13 7.57
N GLU A 108 0.91 20.59 8.12
CA GLU A 108 0.25 20.04 9.34
C GLU A 108 -0.06 18.53 9.32
N VAL A 109 0.08 17.85 8.17
CA VAL A 109 -0.33 16.46 7.97
C VAL A 109 0.84 15.52 7.63
N ASP A 110 2.04 16.03 7.33
CA ASP A 110 3.19 15.21 6.95
C ASP A 110 4.49 15.62 7.66
N MET A 111 5.06 14.68 8.42
CA MET A 111 6.41 14.79 9.00
C MET A 111 7.40 13.95 8.21
N VAL A 112 8.43 14.59 7.65
CA VAL A 112 9.53 13.91 6.95
C VAL A 112 10.76 13.92 7.86
N LEU A 113 11.21 12.72 8.25
CA LEU A 113 12.47 12.51 8.94
C LEU A 113 13.53 12.09 7.92
N ASP A 114 14.45 13.00 7.60
CA ASP A 114 15.61 12.68 6.79
C ASP A 114 16.80 12.29 7.67
N VAL A 115 17.31 11.07 7.49
CA VAL A 115 18.55 10.60 8.10
C VAL A 115 19.64 10.63 7.03
N VAL A 116 20.53 11.62 7.10
CA VAL A 116 21.66 11.73 6.18
C VAL A 116 22.88 11.01 6.76
N GLY A 117 23.17 9.82 6.21
CA GLY A 117 24.40 9.06 6.50
C GLY A 117 24.36 8.22 7.78
N GLY A 118 24.03 6.94 7.63
CA GLY A 118 24.21 5.90 8.65
C GLY A 118 25.15 4.80 8.15
N ALA A 119 26.04 4.30 9.01
CA ALA A 119 26.87 3.13 8.73
C ALA A 119 26.55 2.05 9.76
N VAL A 120 26.26 0.83 9.30
CA VAL A 120 26.15 -0.33 10.19
C VAL A 120 27.54 -0.95 10.30
N ARG A 121 28.15 -0.89 11.49
CA ARG A 121 29.41 -1.60 11.79
C ARG A 121 29.13 -2.75 12.74
N GLY A 122 29.39 -3.97 12.28
CA GLY A 122 29.51 -5.13 13.16
C GLY A 122 30.97 -5.27 13.59
N LEU A 123 31.23 -5.32 14.89
CA LEU A 123 32.49 -5.81 15.43
C LEU A 123 32.20 -7.24 15.93
N TYR A 124 32.96 -8.20 15.40
CA TYR A 124 32.97 -9.60 15.85
C TYR A 124 34.24 -9.87 16.63
#